data_AF-A0AAW6ZA75-F1
#
_entry.id   AF-A0AAW6ZA75-F1
#
_cell.length_a   1.000
_cell.length_b   1.000
_cell.length_c   1.000
_cell.angle_alpha   90.00
_cell.angle_beta   90.00
_cell.angle_gamma   90.00
#
_symmetry.space_group_name_H-M   'P 1'
#
loop_
_entity.id
_entity.type
_entity.pdbx_description
1 polymer ?
#
loop_
_entity_poly.entity_id
_entity_poly.type
_entity_poly.pdbx_seq_one_letter_code
_entity_poly.pdbx_strand_id
1 'polypeptide(L)'
;MTEPKNEMSAEEQAAARKKAKAKIRTIRIWAWVILALLAATALLSQCAMSKPQAKQNIFESCVKNIPFAEKWQNDLKERGLDSNNSKLATDYCTCMWDKPLDKLSEDQIRSLGKLSPQEQLDLLGGAQAFEERDKQCVAGLKAE
;
A
#
# COMPACT_ATOMS: atom_id res chain seq x y z
N MET A 1 54.46 -55.80 -1.17
CA MET A 1 53.07 -55.51 -1.53
C MET A 1 52.18 -56.08 -0.44
N THR A 2 51.48 -55.24 0.32
CA THR A 2 50.10 -55.48 0.79
C THR A 2 49.61 -54.26 1.57
N GLU A 3 48.59 -53.62 1.01
CA GLU A 3 47.85 -52.47 1.54
C GLU A 3 46.87 -52.96 2.64
N PRO A 4 46.68 -52.25 3.78
CA PRO A 4 45.64 -52.62 4.72
C PRO A 4 44.30 -52.06 4.21
N LYS A 5 43.46 -52.94 3.66
CA LYS A 5 42.08 -52.62 3.28
C LYS A 5 41.30 -52.32 4.56
N ASN A 6 41.11 -51.03 4.83
CA ASN A 6 40.25 -50.53 5.91
C ASN A 6 38.78 -50.85 5.54
N GLU A 7 38.36 -52.10 5.75
CA GLU A 7 36.96 -52.52 5.64
C GLU A 7 36.23 -52.05 6.89
N MET A 8 35.76 -50.80 6.82
CA MET A 8 34.88 -50.22 7.83
C MET A 8 33.67 -51.15 8.02
N SER A 9 33.55 -51.73 9.22
CA SER A 9 32.59 -52.79 9.54
C SER A 9 31.16 -52.38 9.18
N ALA A 10 30.34 -53.33 8.72
CA ALA A 10 28.94 -53.10 8.35
C ALA A 10 28.13 -52.40 9.46
N GLU A 11 28.53 -52.60 10.72
CA GLU A 11 27.95 -51.95 11.90
C GLU A 11 28.28 -50.45 11.98
N GLU A 12 29.52 -50.07 11.63
CA GLU A 12 29.97 -48.67 11.53
C GLU A 12 29.29 -47.94 10.38
N GLN A 13 29.11 -48.60 9.23
CA GLN A 13 28.37 -48.05 8.09
C GLN A 13 26.89 -47.84 8.41
N ALA A 14 26.26 -48.75 9.17
CA ALA A 14 24.87 -48.62 9.62
C ALA A 14 24.71 -47.46 10.63
N ALA A 15 25.64 -47.29 11.56
CA ALA A 15 25.65 -46.17 12.50
C ALA A 15 25.87 -44.82 11.80
N ALA A 16 26.78 -44.75 10.81
CA ALA A 16 27.02 -43.57 10.00
C ALA A 16 25.77 -43.18 9.16
N ARG A 17 25.08 -44.15 8.57
CA ARG A 17 23.82 -43.92 7.83
C ARG A 17 22.68 -43.42 8.72
N LYS A 18 22.55 -43.95 9.96
CA LYS A 18 21.56 -43.45 10.95
C LYS A 18 21.87 -42.00 11.36
N LYS A 19 23.14 -41.66 11.62
CA LYS A 19 23.58 -40.29 11.92
C LYS A 19 23.35 -39.34 10.74
N ALA A 20 23.63 -39.78 9.51
CA ALA A 20 23.37 -39.00 8.29
C ALA A 20 21.86 -38.75 8.09
N LYS A 21 21.02 -39.78 8.26
CA LYS A 21 19.55 -39.63 8.19
C LYS A 21 19.00 -38.69 9.27
N ALA A 22 19.54 -38.75 10.50
CA ALA A 22 19.19 -37.83 11.57
C ALA A 22 19.57 -36.37 11.22
N LYS A 23 20.80 -36.15 10.70
CA LYS A 23 21.25 -34.84 10.22
C LYS A 23 20.38 -34.30 9.09
N ILE A 24 20.02 -35.13 8.11
CA ILE A 24 19.12 -34.75 7.00
C ILE A 24 17.74 -34.35 7.53
N ARG A 25 17.20 -35.09 8.52
CA ARG A 25 15.92 -34.75 9.16
C ARG A 25 15.99 -33.39 9.86
N THR A 26 17.07 -33.13 10.58
CA THR A 26 17.31 -31.84 11.25
C THR A 26 17.42 -30.71 10.23
N ILE A 27 18.22 -30.87 9.17
CA ILE A 27 18.35 -29.86 8.11
C ILE A 27 17.00 -29.57 7.45
N ARG A 28 16.21 -30.61 7.17
CA ARG A 28 14.86 -30.44 6.59
C ARG A 28 13.95 -29.66 7.51
N ILE A 29 13.93 -29.95 8.82
CA ILE A 29 13.13 -29.21 9.80
C ILE A 29 13.55 -27.73 9.83
N TRP A 30 14.85 -27.45 9.89
CA TRP A 30 15.35 -26.07 9.87
C TRP A 30 15.04 -25.34 8.57
N ALA A 31 15.08 -26.03 7.42
CA ALA A 31 14.65 -25.47 6.15
C ALA A 31 13.17 -25.06 6.17
N TRP A 32 12.28 -25.90 6.73
CA TRP A 32 10.86 -25.55 6.90
C TRP A 32 10.65 -24.37 7.84
N VAL A 33 11.42 -24.27 8.93
CA VAL A 33 11.36 -23.13 9.85
C VAL A 33 11.79 -21.83 9.17
N ILE A 34 12.89 -21.85 8.41
CA ILE A 34 13.35 -20.67 7.66
C ILE A 34 12.31 -20.27 6.60
N LEU A 35 11.75 -21.24 5.88
CA LEU A 35 10.75 -20.99 4.85
C LEU A 35 9.46 -20.42 5.45
N ALA A 36 9.04 -20.91 6.64
CA ALA A 36 7.91 -20.35 7.39
C ALA A 36 8.20 -18.92 7.89
N LEU A 37 9.40 -18.65 8.40
CA LEU A 37 9.82 -17.30 8.82
C LEU A 37 9.83 -16.32 7.65
N LEU A 38 10.35 -16.74 6.48
CA LEU A 38 10.36 -15.94 5.26
C LEU A 38 8.94 -15.69 4.73
N ALA A 39 8.06 -16.70 4.76
CA ALA A 39 6.66 -16.54 4.38
C ALA A 39 5.93 -15.57 5.31
N ALA A 40 6.15 -15.68 6.63
CA ALA A 40 5.57 -14.77 7.62
C ALA A 40 6.07 -13.32 7.45
N THR A 41 7.36 -13.11 7.21
CA THR A 41 7.92 -11.77 6.98
C THR A 41 7.45 -11.18 5.65
N ALA A 42 7.34 -11.98 4.58
CA ALA A 42 6.77 -11.53 3.32
C ALA A 42 5.30 -11.10 3.47
N LEU A 43 4.50 -11.86 4.23
CA LEU A 43 3.10 -11.51 4.49
C LEU A 43 2.97 -10.22 5.32
N LEU A 44 3.82 -10.03 6.34
CA LEU A 44 3.85 -8.80 7.13
C LEU A 44 4.31 -7.57 6.32
N SER A 45 5.24 -7.76 5.37
CA SER A 45 5.71 -6.68 4.50
C SER A 45 4.62 -6.14 3.55
N GLN A 46 3.60 -6.96 3.25
CA GLN A 46 2.46 -6.56 2.42
C GLN A 46 1.39 -5.77 3.19
N CYS A 47 1.49 -5.67 4.52
CA CYS A 47 0.62 -4.80 5.32
C CYS A 47 1.02 -3.32 5.24
N ALA A 48 2.13 -2.99 4.58
CA ALA A 48 2.59 -1.63 4.37
C ALA A 48 2.06 -1.10 3.03
N MET A 49 0.86 -0.48 3.05
CA MET A 49 0.24 0.15 1.87
C MET A 49 1.18 1.16 1.19
N SER A 50 1.65 0.88 -0.02
CA SER A 50 2.59 1.76 -0.72
C SER A 50 2.01 3.16 -0.96
N LYS A 51 2.87 4.19 -1.13
CA LYS A 51 2.45 5.56 -1.49
C LYS A 51 1.39 5.62 -2.61
N PRO A 52 1.56 4.93 -3.76
CA PRO A 52 0.55 4.98 -4.82
C PRO A 52 -0.78 4.38 -4.38
N GLN A 53 -0.78 3.29 -3.63
CA GLN A 53 -2.02 2.67 -3.14
C GLN A 53 -2.77 3.58 -2.16
N ALA A 54 -2.04 4.27 -1.27
CA ALA A 54 -2.66 5.19 -0.32
C ALA A 54 -3.27 6.42 -1.03
N LYS A 55 -2.61 6.95 -2.07
CA LYS A 55 -3.18 8.02 -2.92
C LYS A 55 -4.44 7.58 -3.64
N GLN A 56 -4.42 6.37 -4.22
CA GLN A 56 -5.59 5.83 -4.92
C GLN A 56 -6.79 5.71 -3.98
N ASN A 57 -6.61 5.26 -2.74
CA ASN A 57 -7.71 5.20 -1.78
C ASN A 57 -8.31 6.58 -1.45
N ILE A 58 -7.48 7.62 -1.33
CA ILE A 58 -7.96 9.00 -1.12
C ILE A 58 -8.74 9.48 -2.35
N PHE A 59 -8.19 9.22 -3.54
CA PHE A 59 -8.81 9.59 -4.81
C PHE A 59 -10.16 8.89 -5.02
N GLU A 60 -10.22 7.57 -4.85
CA GLU A 60 -11.45 6.78 -4.93
C GLU A 60 -12.48 7.23 -3.90
N SER A 61 -12.05 7.52 -2.67
CA SER A 61 -12.92 8.07 -1.64
C SER A 61 -13.48 9.43 -2.06
N CYS A 62 -12.66 10.31 -2.64
CA CYS A 62 -13.13 11.59 -3.17
C CYS A 62 -14.18 11.37 -4.27
N VAL A 63 -13.88 10.58 -5.30
CA VAL A 63 -14.78 10.37 -6.44
C VAL A 63 -16.10 9.74 -5.98
N LYS A 64 -16.05 8.83 -5.01
CA LYS A 64 -17.23 8.19 -4.44
C LYS A 64 -18.10 9.16 -3.62
N ASN A 65 -17.48 10.06 -2.86
CA ASN A 65 -18.20 10.87 -1.87
C ASN A 65 -18.52 12.29 -2.33
N ILE A 66 -17.74 12.87 -3.25
CA ILE A 66 -17.95 14.25 -3.71
C ILE A 66 -19.35 14.49 -4.28
N PRO A 67 -20.02 13.51 -4.95
CA PRO A 67 -21.36 13.74 -5.46
C PRO A 67 -22.43 13.98 -4.40
N PHE A 68 -22.14 13.65 -3.14
CA PHE A 68 -23.05 13.86 -2.02
C PHE A 68 -22.77 15.18 -1.25
N ALA A 69 -21.75 15.95 -1.65
CA ALA A 69 -21.44 17.21 -1.00
C ALA A 69 -22.32 18.35 -1.56
N GLU A 70 -23.16 18.95 -0.70
CA GLU A 70 -24.08 20.03 -1.10
C GLU A 70 -23.37 21.21 -1.77
N LYS A 71 -22.21 21.62 -1.24
CA LYS A 71 -21.40 22.71 -1.81
C LYS A 71 -21.06 22.40 -3.28
N TRP A 72 -20.55 21.21 -3.56
CA TRP A 72 -20.16 20.81 -4.90
C TRP A 72 -21.36 20.73 -5.85
N GLN A 73 -22.50 20.21 -5.38
CA GLN A 73 -23.74 20.20 -6.17
C GLN A 73 -24.20 21.61 -6.54
N ASN A 74 -24.14 22.55 -5.58
CA ASN A 74 -24.49 23.95 -5.82
C ASN A 74 -23.52 24.63 -6.80
N ASP A 75 -22.21 24.45 -6.59
CA ASP A 75 -21.16 24.98 -7.46
C ASP A 75 -21.33 24.51 -8.92
N LEU A 76 -21.69 23.24 -9.13
CA LEU A 76 -21.97 22.71 -10.48
C LEU A 76 -23.27 23.25 -11.05
N LYS A 77 -24.33 23.32 -10.24
CA LYS A 77 -25.63 23.85 -10.67
C LYS A 77 -25.54 25.30 -11.13
N GLU A 78 -24.79 26.14 -10.43
CA GLU A 78 -24.52 27.53 -10.81
C GLU A 78 -23.82 27.63 -12.17
N ARG A 79 -23.06 26.61 -12.53
CA ARG A 79 -22.34 26.51 -13.81
C ARG A 79 -23.10 25.73 -14.88
N GLY A 80 -24.33 25.27 -14.60
CA GLY A 80 -25.13 24.45 -15.51
C GLY A 80 -24.55 23.06 -15.75
N LEU A 81 -23.76 22.52 -14.82
CA LEU A 81 -23.13 21.21 -14.90
C LEU A 81 -23.91 20.16 -14.08
N ASP A 82 -23.90 18.91 -14.55
CA ASP A 82 -24.55 17.79 -13.87
C ASP A 82 -23.66 17.22 -12.74
N SER A 83 -24.14 17.35 -11.51
CA SER A 83 -23.53 16.79 -10.32
C SER A 83 -23.60 15.26 -10.22
N ASN A 84 -24.21 14.56 -11.17
CA ASN A 84 -24.15 13.10 -11.23
C ASN A 84 -23.17 12.61 -12.30
N ASN A 85 -22.50 13.52 -13.01
CA ASN A 85 -21.52 13.16 -14.01
C ASN A 85 -20.23 12.65 -13.33
N SER A 86 -19.99 11.35 -13.43
CA SER A 86 -18.81 10.68 -12.86
C SER A 86 -17.49 11.25 -13.37
N LYS A 87 -17.45 11.73 -14.62
CA LYS A 87 -16.24 12.37 -15.17
C LYS A 87 -15.92 13.68 -14.46
N LEU A 88 -16.93 14.50 -14.15
CA LEU A 88 -16.70 15.74 -13.40
C LEU A 88 -16.17 15.48 -11.99
N ALA A 89 -16.65 14.43 -11.33
CA ALA A 89 -16.11 13.98 -10.06
C ALA A 89 -14.64 13.54 -10.18
N THR A 90 -14.31 12.73 -11.18
CA THR A 90 -12.94 12.29 -11.49
C THR A 90 -12.00 13.47 -11.78
N ASP A 91 -12.41 14.40 -12.64
CA ASP A 91 -11.60 15.56 -13.02
C ASP A 91 -11.37 16.50 -11.81
N TYR A 92 -12.42 16.75 -11.02
CA TYR A 92 -12.34 17.54 -9.79
C TYR A 92 -11.39 16.90 -8.78
N CYS A 93 -11.56 15.62 -8.48
CA CYS A 93 -10.72 14.91 -7.50
C CYS A 93 -9.27 14.83 -7.98
N THR A 94 -9.02 14.73 -9.29
CA THR A 94 -7.66 14.73 -9.83
C THR A 94 -7.00 16.08 -9.57
N CYS A 95 -7.69 17.16 -9.93
CA CYS A 95 -7.23 18.52 -9.68
C CYS A 95 -6.97 18.80 -8.19
N MET A 96 -7.85 18.31 -7.31
CA MET A 96 -7.77 18.55 -5.88
C MET A 96 -6.64 17.80 -5.19
N TRP A 97 -6.30 16.59 -5.64
CA TRP A 97 -5.49 15.66 -4.86
C TRP A 97 -4.14 15.28 -5.47
N ASP A 98 -3.99 15.33 -6.79
CA ASP A 98 -2.77 14.86 -7.47
C ASP A 98 -1.50 15.59 -6.96
N LYS A 99 -1.45 16.91 -7.12
CA LYS A 99 -0.30 17.73 -6.67
C LYS A 99 -0.12 17.79 -5.14
N PRO A 100 -1.17 17.97 -4.31
CA PRO A 100 -0.98 18.04 -2.87
C PRO A 100 -0.46 16.72 -2.27
N LEU A 101 -1.00 15.58 -2.71
CA LEU A 101 -0.57 14.28 -2.19
C LEU A 101 0.82 13.88 -2.70
N ASP A 102 1.27 14.38 -3.85
CA ASP A 102 2.64 14.18 -4.33
C ASP A 102 3.70 14.71 -3.36
N LYS A 103 3.43 15.87 -2.75
CA LYS A 103 4.34 16.56 -1.82
C LYS A 103 4.49 15.86 -0.46
N LEU A 104 3.56 14.99 -0.10
CA LEU A 104 3.57 14.29 1.18
C LEU A 104 4.49 13.06 1.15
N SER A 105 5.11 12.74 2.27
CA SER A 105 5.81 11.46 2.46
C SER A 105 4.82 10.29 2.53
N GLU A 106 5.32 9.06 2.41
CA GLU A 106 4.44 7.87 2.52
C GLU A 106 3.75 7.81 3.88
N ASP A 107 4.48 8.11 4.95
CA ASP A 107 3.96 8.09 6.31
C ASP A 107 2.89 9.16 6.53
N GLN A 108 3.09 10.36 5.95
CA GLN A 108 2.11 11.46 6.00
C GLN A 108 0.80 11.09 5.28
N ILE A 109 0.87 10.43 4.12
CA ILE A 109 -0.33 9.99 3.39
C ILE A 109 -1.05 8.89 4.17
N ARG A 110 -0.32 7.95 4.78
CA ARG A 110 -0.90 6.88 5.60
C ARG A 110 -1.56 7.39 6.87
N SER A 111 -1.02 8.45 7.47
CA SER A 111 -1.59 9.05 8.68
C SER A 111 -2.70 10.04 8.39
N LEU A 112 -2.81 10.57 7.16
CA LEU A 112 -3.77 11.62 6.81
C LEU A 112 -5.20 11.33 7.29
N GLY A 113 -5.73 10.13 7.03
CA GLY A 113 -7.08 9.73 7.47
C GLY A 113 -7.25 9.53 8.98
N LYS A 114 -6.16 9.55 9.75
CA LYS A 114 -6.16 9.43 11.23
C LYS A 114 -6.05 10.79 11.92
N LEU A 115 -5.67 11.83 11.19
CA LEU A 115 -5.51 13.18 11.71
C LEU A 115 -6.88 13.87 11.87
N SER A 116 -6.96 14.84 12.77
CA SER A 116 -8.13 15.72 12.84
C SER A 116 -8.27 16.56 11.55
N PRO A 117 -9.47 17.08 11.23
CA PRO A 117 -9.68 17.88 10.01
C PRO A 117 -8.72 19.07 9.88
N GLN A 118 -8.40 19.76 10.98
CA GLN A 118 -7.47 20.88 10.96
C GLN A 118 -6.03 20.42 10.63
N GLU A 119 -5.57 19.35 11.27
CA GLU A 119 -4.24 18.79 11.00
C GLU A 119 -4.12 18.26 9.56
N GLN A 120 -5.19 17.70 9.01
CA GLN A 120 -5.23 17.31 7.59
C GLN A 120 -5.06 18.54 6.68
N LEU A 121 -5.78 19.62 6.97
CA LEU A 121 -5.69 20.85 6.19
C LEU A 121 -4.28 21.45 6.29
N ASP A 122 -3.72 21.56 7.49
CA ASP A 122 -2.38 22.10 7.72
C ASP A 122 -1.33 21.31 6.94
N LEU A 123 -1.43 19.98 6.93
CA LEU A 123 -0.57 19.10 6.16
C LEU A 123 -0.72 19.29 4.65
N LEU A 124 -1.91 19.65 4.18
CA LEU A 124 -2.24 19.91 2.77
C LEU A 124 -2.00 21.38 2.35
N GLY A 125 -1.38 22.21 3.20
CA GLY A 125 -1.06 23.61 2.92
C GLY A 125 -2.00 24.64 3.54
N GLY A 126 -2.87 24.23 4.46
CA GLY A 126 -3.82 25.05 5.19
C GLY A 126 -5.18 25.23 4.50
N ALA A 127 -6.15 25.76 5.26
CA ALA A 127 -7.52 26.00 4.78
C ALA A 127 -7.56 26.93 3.56
N GLN A 128 -6.78 28.02 3.58
CA GLN A 128 -6.73 28.96 2.46
C GLN A 128 -6.28 28.28 1.15
N ALA A 129 -5.20 27.50 1.18
CA ALA A 129 -4.70 26.80 0.00
C ALA A 129 -5.69 25.73 -0.49
N PHE A 130 -6.44 25.12 0.43
CA PHE A 130 -7.51 24.18 0.10
C PHE A 130 -8.66 24.89 -0.64
N GLU A 131 -9.15 26.01 -0.10
CA GLU A 131 -10.26 26.78 -0.70
C GLU A 131 -9.89 27.39 -2.05
N GLU A 132 -8.67 27.92 -2.19
CA GLU A 132 -8.19 28.45 -3.47
C GLU A 132 -8.12 27.36 -4.54
N ARG A 133 -7.62 26.18 -4.16
CA ARG A 133 -7.56 25.02 -5.06
C ARG A 133 -8.96 24.51 -5.42
N ASP A 134 -9.85 24.43 -4.45
CA ASP A 134 -11.25 24.05 -4.68
C ASP A 134 -11.92 24.95 -5.71
N LYS A 135 -11.81 26.28 -5.55
CA LYS A 135 -12.33 27.27 -6.52
C LYS A 135 -11.72 27.07 -7.91
N GLN A 136 -10.41 26.87 -7.99
CA GLN A 136 -9.71 26.62 -9.26
C GLN A 136 -10.19 25.33 -9.93
N CYS A 137 -10.33 24.26 -9.15
CA CYS A 137 -10.74 22.95 -9.65
C CYS A 137 -12.19 22.99 -10.14
N VAL A 138 -13.11 23.56 -9.36
CA VAL A 138 -14.50 23.77 -9.80
C VAL A 138 -14.52 24.59 -11.08
N ALA A 139 -13.83 25.74 -11.16
CA ALA A 139 -13.82 26.60 -12.34
C ALA A 139 -13.26 25.91 -13.59
N GLY A 140 -12.33 24.96 -13.41
CA GLY A 140 -11.71 24.19 -14.48
C GLY A 140 -12.60 23.09 -15.08
N LEU A 141 -13.70 22.70 -14.41
CA LEU A 141 -14.60 21.65 -14.88
C LEU A 141 -15.36 22.08 -16.14
N LYS A 142 -15.52 21.16 -17.09
CA LYS A 142 -16.24 21.39 -18.35
C LYS A 142 -17.21 20.23 -18.59
N ALA A 143 -18.44 20.54 -18.97
CA ALA A 143 -19.29 19.56 -19.63
C ALA A 143 -18.61 19.20 -20.95
N GLU A 144 -18.33 17.92 -21.17
CA GLU A 144 -17.89 17.44 -22.49
C GLU A 144 -18.98 17.56 -23.54
#